data_AF-A0AAW5TQB6-F1
#
_entry.id   AF-A0AAW5TQB6-F1
#
_cell.length_a   1.000
_cell.length_b   1.000
_cell.length_c   1.000
_cell.angle_alpha   90.00
_cell.angle_beta   90.00
_cell.angle_gamma   90.00
#
_symmetry.space_group_name_H-M   'P 1'
#
loop_
_entity.id
_entity.type
_entity.pdbx_description
1 polymer ?
#
loop_
_entity_poly.entity_id
_entity_poly.type
_entity_poly.pdbx_seq_one_letter_code
_entity_poly.pdbx_strand_id
1 'polypeptide(L)' 'MRIMGLDVGSKTVGVAVSDPLGFTAQGLEIIPIDEEKGEFGFDRLSELAKEYKVEKF' A
#
# COMPACT_ATOMS: atom_id res chain seq x y z
N MET A 1 -14.57 -2.15 6.40
CA MET A 1 -14.07 -2.37 5.04
C MET A 1 -13.16 -1.22 4.65
N ARG A 2 -11.87 -1.49 4.45
CA ARG A 2 -10.93 -0.52 3.87
C ARG A 2 -10.32 -1.11 2.60
N ILE A 3 -10.12 -0.24 1.61
CA ILE A 3 -9.46 -0.57 0.34
C ILE A 3 -8.06 0.05 0.37
N MET A 4 -7.04 -0.65 -0.11
CA MET A 4 -5.67 -0.14 -0.21
C MET A 4 -5.29 0.12 -1.66
N GLY A 5 -5.03 1.37 -2.02
CA GLY A 5 -4.49 1.74 -3.32
C GLY A 5 -2.97 1.63 -3.35
N LEU A 6 -2.45 1.07 -4.42
CA LEU A 6 -1.01 0.90 -4.67
C LEU A 6 -0.62 1.60 -5.97
N ASP A 7 0.32 2.53 -5.88
CA ASP A 7 0.96 3.18 -7.02
C ASP A 7 2.37 2.61 -7.18
N VAL A 8 2.52 1.62 -8.07
CA VAL A 8 3.75 0.83 -8.22
C VAL A 8 4.66 1.46 -9.27
N GLY A 9 5.82 1.94 -8.84
CA GLY A 9 6.92 2.35 -9.71
C GLY A 9 8.10 1.38 -9.65
N SER A 10 9.22 1.71 -10.31
CA SER A 10 10.40 0.83 -10.36
C SER A 10 11.30 0.92 -9.12
N LYS A 11 11.20 2.01 -8.36
CA LYS A 11 12.01 2.28 -7.16
C LYS A 11 11.19 2.58 -5.90
N THR A 12 9.88 2.78 -6.05
CA THR A 12 8.97 3.08 -4.94
C THR A 12 7.57 2.56 -5.20
N VAL A 13 6.84 2.21 -4.14
CA VAL A 13 5.39 2.00 -4.15
C VAL A 13 4.72 3.02 -3.24
N GLY A 14 3.87 3.88 -3.81
CA GLY A 14 2.99 4.74 -3.02
C GLY A 14 1.82 3.94 -2.47
N VAL A 15 1.55 4.05 -1.17
CA VAL A 15 0.46 3.32 -0.50
C VAL A 15 -0.56 4.31 0.07
N ALA A 16 -1.84 4.08 -0.25
CA ALA A 16 -2.96 4.82 0.32
C ALA A 16 -4.05 3.85 0.80
N VAL A 17 -4.85 4.27 1.78
CA VAL A 17 -5.99 3.49 2.27
C VAL A 17 -7.27 4.32 2.25
N SER A 18 -8.39 3.68 1.95
CA SER A 18 -9.69 4.33 2.02
C SER A 18 -10.10 4.59 3.46
N ASP A 19 -10.90 5.63 3.67
CA ASP A 19 -11.66 5.75 4.91
C ASP A 19 -12.69 4.60 5.07
N PRO A 20 -13.27 4.40 6.27
CA PRO A 20 -14.23 3.32 6.51
C PRO A 20 -15.56 3.42 5.72
N LEU A 21 -15.91 4.60 5.21
CA LEU A 21 -17.09 4.84 4.40
C LEU A 21 -16.78 4.68 2.89
N GLY A 22 -15.50 4.63 2.52
CA GLY A 22 -15.03 4.49 1.15
C GLY A 22 -15.05 5.76 0.32
N PHE A 23 -15.12 6.95 0.95
CA PHE A 23 -15.26 8.22 0.20
C PHE A 23 -13.92 8.87 -0.16
N THR A 24 -12.94 8.78 0.73
CA THR A 24 -11.63 9.42 0.58
C THR A 24 -10.52 8.40 0.66
N ALA A 25 -9.41 8.67 -0.04
CA ALA A 25 -8.16 7.94 0.08
C ALA A 25 -7.18 8.78 0.90
N GLN A 26 -6.46 8.13 1.81
CA GLN A 26 -5.49 8.74 2.70
C GLN A 26 -4.12 8.14 2.40
N GLY A 27 -3.16 8.97 2.00
CA GLY A 27 -1.78 8.54 1.79
C GLY A 27 -1.16 8.08 3.10
N LEU A 28 -0.50 6.92 3.08
CA LEU A 28 0.13 6.31 4.25
C LEU A 28 1.65 6.45 4.18
N GLU A 29 2.26 5.81 3.18
CA GLU A 29 3.69 5.61 3.12
C GLU A 29 4.14 5.46 1.66
N ILE A 30 5.40 5.78 1.39
CA ILE A 30 6.08 5.42 0.14
C ILE A 30 7.10 4.35 0.50
N ILE A 31 6.85 3.12 0.06
CA ILE A 31 7.73 1.98 0.31
C ILE A 31 8.84 2.00 -0.75
N PRO A 32 10.13 2.11 -0.39
CA PRO A 32 11.21 1.95 -1.35
C PRO A 32 11.28 0.49 -1.83
N ILE A 33 11.46 0.32 -3.13
CA ILE A 33 11.57 -0.99 -3.79
C ILE A 33 12.73 -0.96 -4.80
N ASP A 34 13.11 -2.13 -5.30
CA ASP A 34 14.05 -2.25 -6.41
C ASP A 34 13.57 -3.35 -7.37
N GLU A 35 12.84 -2.94 -8.42
CA GLU A 35 12.25 -3.85 -9.40
C GLU A 35 13.31 -4.72 -10.10
N GLU A 36 14.50 -4.16 -10.37
CA GLU A 36 15.59 -4.89 -11.04
C GLU A 36 16.16 -6.02 -10.19
N LYS A 37 16.09 -5.88 -8.85
CA LYS A 37 16.50 -6.91 -7.89
C LYS A 37 15.35 -7.79 -7.42
N GLY A 38 14.12 -7.53 -7.88
CA GLY A 38 12.91 -8.25 -7.43
C GLY A 38 12.50 -7.92 -6.00
N GLU A 39 12.93 -6.79 -5.44
CA GLU A 39 12.62 -6.35 -4.09
C GLU A 39 11.37 -5.46 -4.11
N PHE A 40 10.18 -6.01 -3.89
CA PHE A 40 8.91 -5.26 -4.04
C PHE A 40 8.29 -4.76 -2.72
N GLY A 41 8.99 -4.88 -1.59
CA GLY A 41 8.50 -4.35 -0.31
C GLY A 41 7.25 -5.06 0.25
N PHE A 42 7.00 -6.31 -0.16
CA PHE A 42 5.81 -7.07 0.23
C PHE A 42 5.66 -7.27 1.75
N ASP A 43 6.77 -7.36 2.49
CA ASP A 43 6.73 -7.48 3.94
C ASP A 43 6.10 -6.24 4.58
N ARG A 44 6.57 -5.05 4.20
CA ARG A 44 6.03 -3.78 4.70
C ARG A 44 4.58 -3.57 4.26
N LEU A 45 4.27 -3.89 3.01
CA LEU A 45 2.90 -3.84 2.50
C LEU A 45 1.96 -4.76 3.31
N SER A 46 2.42 -5.95 3.68
CA SER A 46 1.66 -6.91 4.48
C SER A 46 1.42 -6.43 5.91
N GLU A 47 2.39 -5.73 6.51
CA GLU A 47 2.22 -5.09 7.82
C GLU A 47 1.13 -4.02 7.76
N LEU A 48 1.21 -3.10 6.78
CA LEU A 48 0.21 -2.04 6.60
C LEU A 48 -1.18 -2.63 6.32
N ALA A 49 -1.29 -3.65 5.48
CA ALA A 49 -2.56 -4.29 5.20
C ALA A 49 -3.22 -4.87 6.47
N LYS A 50 -2.42 -5.48 7.36
CA LYS A 50 -2.88 -6.00 8.65
C LYS A 50 -3.27 -4.89 9.63
N GLU A 51 -2.42 -3.87 9.78
CA GLU A 51 -2.64 -2.74 10.67
C GLU A 51 -3.95 -2.00 10.35
N TYR A 52 -4.18 -1.72 9.06
CA TYR A 52 -5.35 -0.99 8.60
C TYR A 52 -6.58 -1.88 8.35
N LYS A 53 -6.44 -3.21 8.51
CA LYS A 53 -7.49 -4.21 8.25
C LYS A 53 -8.07 -4.06 6.84
N VAL A 54 -7.18 -4.08 5.87
CA VAL A 54 -7.52 -3.99 4.45
C VAL A 54 -8.24 -5.26 4.03
N GLU A 55 -9.37 -5.09 3.33
CA GLU A 55 -10.17 -6.20 2.81
C GLU A 55 -10.08 -6.33 1.29
N LYS A 56 -9.57 -5.27 0.61
CA LYS A 56 -9.42 -5.23 -0.85
C LYS A 56 -8.24 -4.33 -1.24
N PHE A 57 -7.58 -4.68 -2.34
CA PHE A 57 -6.54 -3.87 -3.00
C PHE A 57 -7.09 -3.37 -4.35
#